data_AF-A0A2W4U1P9-F1
#
_entry.id   AF-A0A2W4U1P9-F1
#
_cell.length_a   1.000
_cell.length_b   1.000
_cell.length_c   1.000
_cell.angle_alpha   90.00
_cell.angle_beta   90.00
_cell.angle_gamma   90.00
#
_symmetry.space_group_name_H-M   'P 1'
#
loop_
_entity.id
_entity.type
_entity.pdbx_description
1 polymer ?
#
loop_
_entity_poly.entity_id
_entity_poly.type
_entity_poly.pdbx_seq_one_letter_code
_entity_poly.pdbx_strand_id
1 'polypeptide(L)' 'AVRLRTMAITCVAGLAGLPQVSLPLRLPDGSVLGVSLMGPAGSDLALIGLALQLQATLNAEHH' A
#
# COMPACT_ATOMS: atom_id res chain seq x y z
N ALA A 1 -19.35 -12.43 -13.38
CA ALA A 1 -18.23 -13.32 -12.98
C ALA A 1 -17.10 -12.60 -12.23
N VAL A 2 -16.69 -11.38 -12.61
CA VAL A 2 -15.61 -10.65 -11.92
C VAL A 2 -15.98 -10.13 -10.51
N ARG A 3 -17.24 -9.75 -10.26
CA ARG A 3 -17.70 -9.29 -8.93
C ARG A 3 -17.47 -10.31 -7.80
N LEU A 4 -17.70 -11.60 -8.05
CA LEU A 4 -17.55 -12.65 -7.04
C LEU A 4 -16.08 -12.92 -6.69
N ARG A 5 -15.18 -12.77 -7.68
CA ARG A 5 -13.74 -12.92 -7.47
C ARG A 5 -13.17 -11.75 -6.67
N THR A 6 -13.62 -10.53 -6.96
CA THR A 6 -13.28 -9.35 -6.17
C THR A 6 -13.78 -9.47 -4.73
N MET A 7 -15.02 -9.94 -4.52
CA MET A 7 -15.60 -10.12 -3.18
C MET A 7 -14.92 -11.24 -2.38
N ALA A 8 -14.49 -12.33 -3.01
CA ALA A 8 -13.74 -13.39 -2.32
C ALA A 8 -12.37 -12.91 -1.81
N ILE A 9 -11.68 -12.05 -2.59
CA ILE A 9 -10.37 -11.49 -2.23
C ILE A 9 -10.50 -10.50 -1.06
N THR A 10 -11.50 -9.62 -1.07
CA THR A 10 -11.74 -8.67 0.04
C THR A 10 -12.37 -9.30 1.28
N CYS A 11 -13.16 -10.37 1.13
CA CYS A 11 -13.76 -11.10 2.24
C CYS A 11 -12.69 -11.88 3.03
N VAL A 12 -11.75 -12.55 2.35
CA VAL A 12 -10.59 -13.17 3.03
C VAL A 12 -9.72 -12.10 3.68
N ALA A 13 -9.51 -10.94 3.06
CA ALA A 13 -8.70 -9.87 3.65
C ALA A 13 -9.28 -9.28 4.95
N GLY A 14 -10.60 -9.03 4.97
CA GLY A 14 -11.31 -8.52 6.13
C GLY A 14 -11.58 -9.56 7.23
N LEU A 15 -11.78 -10.84 6.86
CA LEU A 15 -11.88 -11.95 7.82
C LEU A 15 -10.51 -12.44 8.32
N ALA A 16 -9.41 -12.17 7.60
CA ALA A 16 -8.05 -12.57 7.97
C ALA A 16 -7.19 -11.45 8.59
N GLY A 17 -7.66 -10.19 8.62
CA GLY A 17 -6.90 -9.08 9.21
C GLY A 17 -5.67 -8.67 8.38
N LEU A 18 -5.82 -8.52 7.07
CA LEU A 18 -4.70 -8.15 6.20
C LEU A 18 -4.35 -6.65 6.34
N PRO A 19 -3.07 -6.32 6.59
CA PRO A 19 -2.63 -4.95 6.73
C PRO A 19 -2.62 -4.19 5.39
N GLN A 20 -3.03 -2.92 5.42
CA GLN A 20 -2.95 -1.97 4.30
C GLN A 20 -2.39 -0.63 4.79
N VAL A 21 -1.52 0.01 4.01
CA VAL A 21 -0.99 1.36 4.27
C VAL A 21 -1.16 2.23 3.03
N SER A 22 -1.61 3.47 3.21
CA SER A 22 -1.75 4.47 2.14
C SER A 22 -0.76 5.62 2.35
N LEU A 23 -0.02 5.98 1.31
CA LEU A 23 1.01 7.03 1.34
C LEU A 23 0.78 8.08 0.25
N PRO A 24 0.89 9.38 0.56
CA PRO A 24 0.98 10.42 -0.45
C PRO A 24 2.42 10.55 -0.96
N LEU A 25 2.63 10.29 -2.24
CA LEU A 25 3.90 10.54 -2.92
C LEU A 25 3.85 11.90 -3.63
N ARG A 26 4.86 12.74 -3.39
CA ARG A 26 5.02 13.98 -4.15
C ARG A 26 5.86 13.73 -5.40
N LEU A 27 5.34 14.14 -6.55
CA LEU A 27 5.98 14.02 -7.86
C LEU A 27 6.85 15.24 -8.17
N PRO A 28 7.77 15.17 -9.15
CA PRO A 28 8.66 16.28 -9.52
C PRO A 28 7.90 17.53 -9.99
N ASP A 29 6.72 17.34 -10.57
CA ASP A 29 5.84 18.41 -11.04
C ASP A 29 5.04 19.08 -9.91
N GLY A 30 5.27 18.66 -8.65
CA GLY A 30 4.59 19.17 -7.47
C GLY A 30 3.23 18.54 -7.20
N SER A 31 2.75 17.63 -8.06
CA SER A 31 1.50 16.90 -7.85
C SER A 31 1.66 15.79 -6.80
N VAL A 32 0.54 15.29 -6.26
CA VAL A 32 0.53 14.23 -5.24
C VAL A 32 -0.17 12.99 -5.80
N LEU A 33 0.55 11.87 -5.80
CA LEU A 33 0.05 10.55 -6.15
C LEU A 33 -0.24 9.74 -4.87
N GLY A 34 -1.48 9.27 -4.71
CA GLY A 34 -1.81 8.35 -3.62
C GLY A 34 -1.42 6.92 -3.96
N VAL A 35 -0.52 6.33 -3.19
CA VAL A 35 -0.10 4.91 -3.33
C VAL A 35 -0.66 4.11 -2.17
N SER A 36 -1.21 2.92 -2.44
CA SER A 36 -1.70 2.00 -1.40
C SER A 36 -0.98 0.66 -1.50
N LEU A 37 -0.42 0.23 -0.38
CA LEU A 37 0.26 -1.05 -0.22
C LEU A 37 -0.62 -1.97 0.63
N MET A 38 -0.68 -3.25 0.28
CA MET A 38 -1.42 -4.26 1.03
C MET A 38 -0.51 -5.47 1.23
N GLY A 39 -0.45 -5.98 2.46
CA GLY A 39 0.41 -7.08 2.87
C GLY A 39 -0.37 -8.31 3.35
N PRO A 40 0.31 -9.47 3.50
CA PRO A 40 -0.26 -10.67 4.11
C PRO A 40 -0.54 -10.49 5.62
N ALA A 41 -1.36 -11.36 6.21
CA ALA A 41 -1.78 -11.25 7.61
C ALA A 41 -0.58 -11.28 8.56
N GLY A 42 -0.57 -10.42 9.59
CA GLY A 42 0.51 -10.33 10.56
C GLY A 42 1.81 -9.72 10.03
N SER A 43 1.80 -9.15 8.81
CA SER A 43 2.96 -8.48 8.22
C SER A 43 2.98 -6.96 8.43
N ASP A 44 2.17 -6.44 9.35
CA ASP A 44 1.95 -5.00 9.58
C ASP A 44 3.26 -4.21 9.68
N LEU A 45 4.20 -4.67 10.50
CA LEU A 45 5.50 -4.02 10.67
C LEU A 45 6.35 -4.09 9.40
N ALA A 46 6.30 -5.19 8.65
CA ALA A 46 7.01 -5.32 7.39
C ALA A 46 6.39 -4.41 6.31
N LEU A 47 5.06 -4.27 6.29
CA LEU A 47 4.33 -3.38 5.39
C LEU A 47 4.66 -1.92 5.68
N ILE A 48 4.72 -1.53 6.95
CA ILE A 48 5.16 -0.18 7.37
C ILE A 48 6.62 0.04 7.00
N GLY A 49 7.50 -0.94 7.22
CA GLY A 49 8.91 -0.86 6.82
C GLY A 49 9.08 -0.64 5.32
N LEU A 50 8.32 -1.38 4.50
CA LEU A 50 8.29 -1.21 3.05
C LEU A 50 7.76 0.17 2.65
N ALA A 51 6.70 0.64 3.30
CA ALA A 51 6.13 1.96 3.08
C ALA A 51 7.15 3.08 3.32
N LEU A 52 7.92 2.99 4.41
CA LEU A 52 8.98 3.95 4.75
C LEU A 52 10.14 3.89 3.76
N GLN A 53 10.57 2.69 3.35
CA GLN A 53 11.62 2.50 2.34
C GLN A 53 11.23 3.12 0.99
N LEU A 54 9.99 2.88 0.55
CA LEU A 54 9.45 3.47 -0.67
C LEU A 54 9.41 5.00 -0.58
N GLN A 55 8.90 5.55 0.52
CA GLN A 55 8.89 6.99 0.74
C GLN A 55 10.29 7.59 0.69
N ALA A 56 11.28 6.96 1.35
CA ALA A 56 12.66 7.45 1.39
C ALA A 56 13.32 7.40 0.01
N THR A 57 13.16 6.30 -0.72
CA THR A 57 13.73 6.13 -2.06
C THR A 57 13.16 7.17 -3.02
N LEU A 58 11.83 7.32 -3.03
CA LEU A 58 11.17 8.25 -3.95
C LEU A 58 11.40 9.72 -3.58
N ASN A 59 11.63 10.04 -2.31
CA ASN A 59 12.05 11.37 -1.90
C ASN A 59 13.51 11.67 -2.27
N ALA A 60 14.39 10.65 -2.29
CA ALA A 60 15.80 10.80 -2.66
C ALA A 60 15.99 11.03 -4.17
N GLU A 61 15.14 10.43 -5.01
CA GLU A 61 15.14 10.62 -6.47
C GLU A 61 14.63 12.02 -6.89
N HIS A 62 14.04 12.78 -5.97
CA HIS A 62 13.46 14.11 -6.22
C HIS A 62 14.27 15.27 -5.61
N HIS A 63 15.47 15.02 -5.07
CA HIS A 63 16.43 16.05 -4.64
C HIS A 63 17.55 16.19 -5.69
#